data_AF-A0A941WZU7-F1
#
_entry.id   AF-A0A941WZU7-F1
#
_cell.length_a   1.000
_cell.length_b   1.000
_cell.length_c   1.000
_cell.angle_alpha   90.00
_cell.angle_beta   90.00
_cell.angle_gamma   90.00
#
_symmetry.space_group_name_H-M   'P 1'
#
loop_
_entity.id
_entity.type
_entity.pdbx_description
1 polymer ?
#
loop_
_entity_poly.entity_id
_entity_poly.type
_entity_poly.pdbx_seq_one_letter_code
_entity_poly.pdbx_strand_id
1 'polypeptide(L)'
;MAKWGMCDFSELEKLQKQFERLSKIDIDRFCKEVARELAARLLSKVIPRTPVGEGSFEVKDGKRYTIKNGGTLRRGWTANTEAEAEGGAVPDATTYAKSLRIARMGNNYIIIVENPVKYASYVEYGHRQEPGRYVPAIGKRLKASWVEGKYMLTISEKELESQIPALLERKMKKYIEECFNNG
;
A
#
# COMPACT_ATOMS: atom_id res chain seq x y z
N MET A 1 53.76 -36.29 18.58
CA MET A 1 52.92 -35.44 17.71
C MET A 1 51.49 -35.91 17.85
N ALA A 2 50.62 -35.14 18.50
CA ALA A 2 49.23 -35.55 18.70
C ALA A 2 48.52 -35.56 17.34
N LYS A 3 48.07 -36.75 16.90
CA LYS A 3 47.15 -36.88 15.76
C LYS A 3 45.83 -36.26 16.20
N TRP A 4 45.55 -35.06 15.71
CA TRP A 4 44.21 -34.50 15.77
C TRP A 4 43.24 -35.51 15.15
N GLY A 5 42.26 -35.94 15.95
CA GLY A 5 41.24 -36.88 15.49
C GLY A 5 40.53 -36.36 14.25
N MET A 6 40.06 -37.28 13.41
CA MET A 6 39.27 -36.99 12.21
C MET A 6 37.99 -36.27 12.66
N CYS A 7 37.93 -34.95 12.50
CA CYS A 7 36.78 -34.15 12.89
C CYS A 7 35.68 -34.36 11.85
N ASP A 8 34.48 -34.77 12.29
CA ASP A 8 33.33 -34.95 11.41
C ASP A 8 32.70 -33.59 11.09
N PHE A 9 32.74 -33.21 9.81
CA PHE A 9 32.14 -31.97 9.29
C PHE A 9 30.85 -32.21 8.50
N SER A 10 30.34 -33.45 8.48
CA SER A 10 29.17 -33.80 7.68
C SER A 10 27.92 -32.98 8.04
N GLU A 11 27.76 -32.60 9.31
CA GLU A 11 26.70 -31.69 9.76
C GLU A 11 26.89 -30.25 9.26
N LEU A 12 28.12 -29.75 9.30
CA LEU A 12 28.48 -28.41 8.79
C LEU A 12 28.28 -28.32 7.27
N GLU A 13 28.61 -29.39 6.53
CA GLU A 13 28.35 -29.47 5.08
C GLU A 13 26.86 -29.54 4.76
N LYS A 14 26.05 -30.25 5.56
CA LYS A 14 24.59 -30.26 5.43
C LYS A 14 24.01 -28.87 5.67
N LEU A 15 24.49 -28.19 6.71
CA LEU A 15 24.09 -26.82 7.04
C LEU A 15 24.43 -25.86 5.89
N GLN A 16 25.65 -25.94 5.34
CA GLN A 16 26.05 -25.13 4.20
C GLN A 16 25.13 -25.34 2.99
N LYS A 17 24.82 -26.60 2.65
CA LYS A 17 23.92 -26.94 1.54
C LYS A 17 22.50 -26.40 1.76
N GLN A 18 22.01 -26.42 3.00
CA GLN A 18 20.74 -25.79 3.36
C GLN A 18 20.80 -24.27 3.13
N PHE A 19 21.84 -23.59 3.61
CA PHE A 19 22.02 -22.14 3.40
C PHE A 19 22.17 -21.73 1.93
N GLU A 20 22.87 -22.50 1.10
CA GLU A 20 23.04 -22.20 -0.33
C GLU A 20 21.71 -22.28 -1.08
N ARG A 21 20.89 -23.30 -0.79
CA ARG A 21 19.55 -23.47 -1.36
C ARG A 21 18.62 -22.32 -0.96
N LEU A 22 18.74 -21.84 0.28
CA LEU A 22 17.99 -20.72 0.84
C LEU A 22 18.38 -19.35 0.24
N SER A 23 19.61 -19.21 -0.27
CA SER A 23 20.16 -17.87 -0.55
C SER A 23 19.51 -17.12 -1.73
N LYS A 24 19.02 -17.78 -2.78
CA LYS A 24 18.65 -17.08 -4.04
C LYS A 24 17.17 -17.11 -4.40
N ILE A 25 16.56 -18.29 -4.43
CA ILE A 25 15.14 -18.45 -4.79
C ILE A 25 14.24 -17.93 -3.66
N ASP A 26 14.76 -18.04 -2.46
CA ASP A 26 14.01 -17.99 -1.23
C ASP A 26 13.95 -16.55 -0.69
N ILE A 27 15.07 -15.81 -0.77
CA ILE A 27 15.11 -14.37 -0.52
C ILE A 27 14.24 -13.58 -1.51
N ASP A 28 14.24 -13.94 -2.80
CA ASP A 28 13.42 -13.24 -3.79
C ASP A 28 11.92 -13.36 -3.50
N ARG A 29 11.49 -14.57 -3.13
CA ARG A 29 10.12 -14.83 -2.69
C ARG A 29 9.79 -14.05 -1.42
N PHE A 30 10.65 -14.13 -0.41
CA PHE A 30 10.48 -13.42 0.86
C PHE A 30 10.31 -11.91 0.64
N CYS A 31 11.23 -11.28 -0.10
CA CYS A 31 11.17 -9.84 -0.37
C CYS A 31 9.88 -9.45 -1.12
N LYS A 32 9.44 -10.26 -2.09
CA LYS A 32 8.18 -10.02 -2.80
C LYS A 32 6.95 -10.14 -1.90
N GLU A 33 6.94 -11.11 -0.99
CA GLU A 33 5.85 -11.29 -0.03
C GLU A 33 5.78 -10.13 0.98
N VAL A 34 6.93 -9.72 1.52
CA VAL A 34 7.04 -8.55 2.41
C VAL A 34 6.58 -7.29 1.69
N ALA A 35 7.04 -7.05 0.45
CA ALA A 35 6.63 -5.87 -0.32
C ALA A 35 5.11 -5.80 -0.51
N ARG A 36 4.46 -6.91 -0.86
CA ARG A 36 2.99 -6.97 -0.99
C ARG A 36 2.27 -6.72 0.33
N GLU A 37 2.80 -7.25 1.43
CA GLU A 37 2.22 -7.03 2.75
C GLU A 37 2.33 -5.56 3.18
N LEU A 38 3.47 -4.93 2.95
CA LEU A 38 3.66 -3.51 3.21
C LEU A 38 2.68 -2.66 2.39
N ALA A 39 2.51 -2.96 1.10
CA ALA A 39 1.51 -2.29 0.26
C ALA A 39 0.08 -2.50 0.78
N ALA A 40 -0.30 -3.72 1.15
CA ALA A 40 -1.63 -4.01 1.71
C ALA A 40 -1.88 -3.26 3.03
N ARG A 41 -0.85 -3.15 3.89
CA ARG A 41 -0.93 -2.40 5.16
C ARG A 41 -0.99 -0.89 4.95
N LEU A 42 -0.29 -0.37 3.95
CA LEU A 42 -0.40 1.04 3.58
C LEU A 42 -1.83 1.34 3.12
N LEU A 43 -2.39 0.49 2.25
CA LEU A 43 -3.75 0.60 1.75
C LEU A 43 -4.79 0.52 2.88
N SER A 44 -4.64 -0.41 3.82
CA SER A 44 -5.56 -0.56 4.95
C SER A 44 -5.54 0.64 5.91
N LYS A 45 -4.45 1.41 5.93
CA LYS A 45 -4.33 2.66 6.70
C LYS A 45 -4.86 3.89 5.95
N VAL A 46 -4.58 4.01 4.66
CA VAL A 46 -4.92 5.22 3.88
C VAL A 46 -6.38 5.26 3.43
N ILE A 47 -6.97 4.12 3.07
CA ILE A 47 -8.37 4.01 2.63
C ILE A 47 -9.36 4.55 3.68
N PRO A 48 -9.30 4.16 4.97
CA PRO A 48 -10.22 4.69 5.98
C PRO A 48 -9.99 6.18 6.27
N ARG A 49 -8.75 6.68 6.17
CA ARG A 49 -8.42 8.11 6.35
C ARG A 49 -8.86 8.99 5.18
N THR A 50 -9.06 8.39 4.01
CA THR A 50 -9.42 9.14 2.82
C THR A 50 -10.85 9.67 2.95
N PRO A 51 -11.06 11.00 2.83
CA PRO A 51 -12.37 11.59 2.95
C PRO A 51 -13.29 11.13 1.81
N VAL A 52 -14.58 11.01 2.11
CA VAL A 52 -15.63 10.74 1.12
C VAL A 52 -16.57 11.93 1.09
N GLY A 53 -16.92 12.40 -0.11
CA GLY A 53 -17.95 13.43 -0.27
C GLY A 53 -19.29 12.93 0.26
N GLU A 54 -20.07 13.81 0.86
CA GLU A 54 -21.47 13.53 1.23
C GLU A 54 -22.26 13.32 -0.07
N GLY A 55 -22.81 12.12 -0.25
CA GLY A 55 -23.65 11.81 -1.41
C GLY A 55 -24.89 12.70 -1.42
N SER A 56 -25.25 13.26 -2.57
CA SER A 56 -26.54 13.93 -2.73
C SER A 56 -27.56 12.95 -3.30
N PHE A 57 -28.83 13.23 -3.05
CA PHE A 57 -29.92 12.44 -3.61
C PHE A 57 -30.66 13.31 -4.63
N GLU A 58 -30.89 12.78 -5.82
CA GLU A 58 -31.87 13.35 -6.75
C GLU A 58 -33.09 12.44 -6.77
N VAL A 59 -34.28 13.03 -6.58
CA VAL A 59 -35.54 12.33 -6.81
C VAL A 59 -35.97 12.65 -8.23
N LYS A 60 -35.93 11.64 -9.10
CA LYS A 60 -36.44 11.74 -10.47
C LYS A 60 -37.62 10.77 -10.57
N ASP A 61 -38.78 11.26 -11.01
CA ASP A 61 -39.95 10.43 -11.26
C ASP A 61 -40.41 9.59 -10.03
N GLY A 62 -40.43 10.22 -8.85
CA GLY A 62 -40.83 9.57 -7.59
C GLY A 62 -39.84 8.53 -7.03
N LYS A 63 -38.74 8.24 -7.74
CA LYS A 63 -37.68 7.33 -7.30
C LYS A 63 -36.46 8.11 -6.80
N ARG A 64 -35.95 7.73 -5.63
CA ARG A 64 -34.77 8.34 -5.02
C ARG A 64 -33.50 7.72 -5.62
N TYR A 65 -32.78 8.47 -6.44
CA TYR A 65 -31.47 8.09 -6.96
C TYR A 65 -30.40 8.61 -6.00
N THR A 66 -29.55 7.70 -5.52
CA THR A 66 -28.36 8.09 -4.75
C THR A 66 -27.30 8.50 -5.75
N ILE A 67 -27.06 9.81 -5.89
CA ILE A 67 -25.90 10.30 -6.60
C ILE A 67 -24.74 10.20 -5.63
N LYS A 68 -23.90 9.17 -5.82
CA LYS A 68 -22.65 9.02 -5.06
C LYS A 68 -21.67 10.11 -5.50
N ASN A 69 -21.92 11.35 -5.09
CA ASN A 69 -21.04 12.51 -5.26
C ASN A 69 -19.83 12.44 -4.31
N GLY A 70 -19.21 11.26 -4.23
CA GLY A 70 -18.17 10.98 -3.25
C GLY A 70 -17.56 9.60 -3.38
N GLY A 71 -16.31 9.50 -2.92
CA GLY A 71 -15.61 8.23 -2.79
C GLY A 71 -14.74 7.81 -3.97
N THR A 72 -14.74 8.55 -5.09
CA THR A 72 -13.79 8.28 -6.20
C THR A 72 -12.35 8.31 -5.69
N LEU A 73 -11.97 9.30 -4.88
CA LEU A 73 -10.66 9.35 -4.24
C LEU A 73 -10.35 8.10 -3.39
N ARG A 74 -11.32 7.64 -2.60
CA ARG A 74 -11.16 6.45 -1.75
C ARG A 74 -11.01 5.18 -2.60
N ARG A 75 -11.77 5.06 -3.68
CA ARG A 75 -11.68 3.94 -4.63
C ARG A 75 -10.42 3.98 -5.49
N GLY A 76 -9.87 5.17 -5.71
CA GLY A 76 -8.61 5.39 -6.43
C GLY A 76 -7.42 4.64 -5.83
N TRP A 77 -7.41 4.37 -4.53
CA TRP A 77 -6.36 3.57 -3.88
C TRP A 77 -6.32 2.11 -4.34
N THR A 78 -7.37 1.62 -4.99
CA THR A 78 -7.49 0.24 -5.47
C THR A 78 -7.86 0.20 -6.95
N ALA A 79 -7.49 1.25 -7.71
CA ALA A 79 -7.79 1.40 -9.12
C ALA A 79 -6.51 1.74 -9.90
N ASN A 80 -6.41 1.30 -11.15
CA ASN A 80 -5.27 1.64 -12.01
C ASN A 80 -5.51 2.94 -12.77
N THR A 81 -6.77 3.35 -12.95
CA THR A 81 -7.13 4.57 -13.68
C THR A 81 -8.23 5.36 -12.95
N GLU A 82 -8.34 6.66 -13.27
CA GLU A 82 -9.41 7.51 -12.76
C GLU A 82 -10.80 6.97 -13.18
N ALA A 83 -10.93 6.45 -14.40
CA ALA A 83 -12.17 5.85 -14.90
C ALA A 83 -12.58 4.58 -14.11
N GLU A 84 -11.63 3.72 -13.75
CA GLU A 84 -11.89 2.57 -12.87
C GLU A 84 -12.35 3.02 -11.47
N ALA A 85 -11.71 4.06 -10.93
CA ALA A 85 -12.09 4.63 -9.64
C ALA A 85 -13.51 5.23 -9.66
N GLU A 86 -13.94 5.80 -10.79
CA GLU A 86 -15.31 6.28 -11.00
C GLU A 86 -16.31 5.13 -11.14
N GLY A 87 -15.94 4.06 -11.85
CA GLY A 87 -16.79 2.90 -12.17
C GLY A 87 -17.24 2.06 -10.98
N GLY A 88 -16.63 2.24 -9.80
CA GLY A 88 -17.21 1.76 -8.53
C GLY A 88 -16.85 0.35 -8.09
N ALA A 89 -15.99 -0.37 -8.83
CA ALA A 89 -15.41 -1.61 -8.34
C ALA A 89 -14.33 -1.31 -7.30
N VAL A 90 -14.45 -1.89 -6.10
CA VAL A 90 -13.46 -1.74 -5.02
C VAL A 90 -12.93 -3.14 -4.71
N PRO A 91 -11.81 -3.57 -5.34
CA PRO A 91 -11.18 -4.80 -4.91
C PRO A 91 -10.67 -4.65 -3.47
N ASP A 92 -10.67 -5.75 -2.71
CA ASP A 92 -10.06 -5.77 -1.38
C ASP A 92 -8.60 -5.28 -1.43
N ALA A 93 -8.18 -4.52 -0.43
CA ALA A 93 -6.84 -3.91 -0.36
C ALA A 93 -5.73 -4.97 -0.51
N THR A 94 -5.94 -6.16 0.06
CA THR A 94 -4.98 -7.28 -0.04
C THR A 94 -4.94 -7.84 -1.46
N THR A 95 -6.09 -7.95 -2.10
CA THR A 95 -6.21 -8.45 -3.47
C THR A 95 -5.53 -7.48 -4.45
N TYR A 96 -5.77 -6.18 -4.31
CA TYR A 96 -5.12 -5.16 -5.13
C TYR A 96 -3.60 -5.12 -4.90
N ALA A 97 -3.14 -5.16 -3.65
CA ALA A 97 -1.71 -5.21 -3.34
C ALA A 97 -1.00 -6.42 -3.97
N LYS A 98 -1.69 -7.57 -4.08
CA LYS A 98 -1.16 -8.77 -4.75
C LYS A 98 -1.05 -8.63 -6.27
N SER A 99 -1.93 -7.84 -6.90
CA SER A 99 -1.88 -7.60 -8.36
C SER A 99 -0.82 -6.59 -8.78
N LEU A 100 -0.31 -5.77 -7.85
CA LEU A 100 0.74 -4.80 -8.16
C LEU A 100 2.04 -5.47 -8.62
N ARG A 101 2.65 -4.89 -9.65
CA ARG A 101 3.93 -5.35 -10.18
C ARG A 101 5.06 -4.93 -9.23
N ILE A 102 5.95 -5.87 -8.95
CA ILE A 102 7.18 -5.61 -8.19
C ILE A 102 8.34 -5.49 -9.18
N ALA A 103 8.97 -4.31 -9.21
CA ALA A 103 10.19 -4.09 -9.97
C ALA A 103 11.40 -4.47 -9.12
N ARG A 104 12.36 -5.17 -9.74
CA ARG A 104 13.64 -5.50 -9.10
C ARG A 104 14.73 -4.62 -9.71
N MET A 105 15.42 -3.87 -8.86
CA MET A 105 16.56 -3.03 -9.24
C MET A 105 17.74 -3.39 -8.35
N GLY A 106 18.63 -4.25 -8.84
CA GLY A 106 19.71 -4.83 -8.03
C GLY A 106 19.16 -5.63 -6.85
N ASN A 107 19.43 -5.14 -5.64
CA ASN A 107 18.97 -5.72 -4.37
C ASN A 107 17.66 -5.09 -3.87
N ASN A 108 17.11 -4.10 -4.57
CA ASN A 108 15.90 -3.40 -4.16
C ASN A 108 14.66 -4.01 -4.83
N TYR A 109 13.63 -4.21 -4.02
CA TYR A 109 12.30 -4.65 -4.45
C TYR A 109 11.34 -3.48 -4.29
N ILE A 110 10.82 -2.99 -5.41
CA ILE A 110 10.02 -1.76 -5.45
C ILE A 110 8.59 -2.13 -5.87
N ILE A 111 7.64 -1.79 -5.01
CA ILE A 111 6.21 -1.83 -5.28
C ILE A 111 5.68 -0.40 -5.26
N ILE A 112 4.91 -0.02 -6.27
CA ILE A 112 4.37 1.34 -6.41
C ILE A 112 2.88 1.27 -6.05
N VAL A 113 2.49 2.09 -5.07
CA VAL A 113 1.09 2.32 -4.70
C VAL A 113 0.81 3.79 -4.99
N GLU A 114 -0.13 4.03 -5.89
CA GLU A 114 -0.51 5.38 -6.29
C GLU A 114 -2.03 5.54 -6.33
N ASN A 115 -2.49 6.78 -6.35
CA ASN A 115 -3.89 7.11 -6.54
C ASN A 115 -4.02 7.87 -7.87
N PRO A 116 -4.71 7.31 -8.89
CA PRO A 116 -4.75 7.88 -10.24
C PRO A 116 -5.68 9.11 -10.34
N VAL A 117 -6.36 9.49 -9.25
CA VAL A 117 -7.32 10.59 -9.25
C VAL A 117 -6.59 11.94 -9.28
N LYS A 118 -6.92 12.80 -10.26
CA LYS A 118 -6.18 14.04 -10.55
C LYS A 118 -6.11 15.01 -9.38
N TYR A 119 -7.13 15.02 -8.53
CA TYR A 119 -7.20 15.91 -7.39
C TYR A 119 -6.67 15.31 -6.08
N ALA A 120 -6.09 14.10 -6.11
CA ALA A 120 -5.61 13.42 -4.92
C ALA A 120 -4.54 14.24 -4.16
N SER A 121 -3.60 14.85 -4.89
CA SER A 121 -2.54 15.68 -4.30
C SER A 121 -3.08 16.93 -3.60
N TYR A 122 -4.11 17.57 -4.15
CA TYR A 122 -4.76 18.72 -3.52
C TYR A 122 -5.50 18.34 -2.24
N VAL A 123 -6.07 17.13 -2.17
CA VAL A 123 -6.69 16.63 -0.93
C VAL A 123 -5.63 16.22 0.09
N GLU A 124 -4.49 15.70 -0.35
CA GLU A 124 -3.37 15.33 0.52
C GLU A 124 -2.74 16.56 1.18
N TYR A 125 -2.29 17.52 0.38
CA TYR A 125 -1.45 18.63 0.84
C TYR A 125 -2.20 19.97 0.98
N GLY A 126 -3.43 20.05 0.48
CA GLY A 126 -4.18 21.29 0.41
C GLY A 126 -3.84 22.11 -0.83
N HIS A 127 -4.54 23.24 -1.01
CA HIS A 127 -4.36 24.11 -2.17
C HIS A 127 -4.82 25.54 -1.93
N ARG A 128 -4.25 26.47 -2.71
CA ARG A 128 -4.71 27.87 -2.74
C ARG A 128 -6.04 27.99 -3.47
N GLN A 129 -6.85 28.92 -3.00
CA GLN A 129 -8.08 29.36 -3.62
C GLN A 129 -8.06 30.87 -3.82
N GLU A 130 -8.81 31.36 -4.78
CA GLU A 130 -9.01 32.79 -5.02
C GLU A 130 -10.31 33.21 -4.32
N PRO A 131 -10.25 33.92 -3.18
CA PRO A 131 -11.44 34.38 -2.48
C PRO A 131 -12.29 35.27 -3.40
N GLY A 132 -13.61 35.07 -3.38
CA GLY A 132 -14.55 35.79 -4.22
C GLY A 132 -14.81 35.15 -5.59
N ARG A 133 -13.99 34.19 -6.03
CA ARG A 133 -14.28 33.40 -7.24
C ARG A 133 -15.54 32.58 -7.06
N TYR A 134 -16.48 32.70 -8.01
CA TYR A 134 -17.65 31.84 -8.07
C TYR A 134 -17.28 30.53 -8.78
N VAL A 135 -17.63 29.40 -8.18
CA VAL A 135 -17.40 28.07 -8.76
C VAL A 135 -18.76 27.46 -9.13
N PRO A 136 -19.12 27.43 -10.44
CA PRO A 136 -20.42 26.92 -10.89
C PRO A 136 -20.72 25.49 -10.45
N ALA A 137 -19.70 24.62 -10.46
CA ALA A 137 -19.82 23.21 -10.10
C ALA A 137 -20.31 22.95 -8.67
N ILE A 138 -20.11 23.91 -7.75
CA ILE A 138 -20.56 23.81 -6.35
C ILE A 138 -21.57 24.89 -5.98
N GLY A 139 -21.98 25.75 -6.93
CA GLY A 139 -22.92 26.84 -6.71
C GLY A 139 -22.52 27.84 -5.62
N LYS A 140 -21.22 27.92 -5.28
CA LYS A 140 -20.71 28.68 -4.13
C LYS A 140 -19.57 29.61 -4.52
N ARG A 141 -19.47 30.74 -3.80
CA ARG A 141 -18.29 31.62 -3.82
C ARG A 141 -17.27 31.14 -2.80
N LEU A 142 -16.02 31.10 -3.21
CA LEU A 142 -14.90 30.74 -2.34
C LEU A 142 -14.69 31.85 -1.30
N LYS A 143 -14.54 31.47 -0.04
CA LYS A 143 -14.33 32.40 1.09
C LYS A 143 -12.90 32.36 1.61
N ALA A 144 -12.32 31.17 1.71
CA ALA A 144 -10.96 30.97 2.18
C ALA A 144 -9.96 31.13 1.02
N SER A 145 -8.76 31.63 1.31
CA SER A 145 -7.63 31.69 0.37
C SER A 145 -6.81 30.40 0.34
N TRP A 146 -7.02 29.51 1.32
CA TRP A 146 -6.31 28.24 1.46
C TRP A 146 -7.27 27.15 1.95
N VAL A 147 -7.15 25.95 1.39
CA VAL A 147 -7.80 24.73 1.86
C VAL A 147 -6.74 23.82 2.47
N GLU A 148 -6.95 23.41 3.71
CA GLU A 148 -6.03 22.51 4.40
C GLU A 148 -6.06 21.09 3.83
N GLY A 149 -4.88 20.51 3.66
CA GLY A 149 -4.71 19.10 3.30
C GLY A 149 -5.16 18.16 4.41
N LYS A 150 -5.50 16.93 4.02
CA LYS A 150 -5.91 15.85 4.94
C LYS A 150 -4.76 14.92 5.32
N TYR A 151 -3.64 14.99 4.61
CA TYR A 151 -2.43 14.21 4.89
C TYR A 151 -2.70 12.71 5.06
N MET A 152 -3.66 12.15 4.30
CA MET A 152 -4.12 10.78 4.48
C MET A 152 -2.99 9.78 4.20
N LEU A 153 -2.19 10.01 3.16
CA LEU A 153 -1.06 9.17 2.80
C LEU A 153 0.11 9.42 3.75
N THR A 154 0.47 10.69 3.98
CA THR A 154 1.59 11.10 4.82
C THR A 154 1.49 10.51 6.24
N ILE A 155 0.30 10.57 6.85
CA ILE A 155 0.07 10.00 8.18
C ILE A 155 0.14 8.47 8.13
N SER A 156 -0.43 7.84 7.10
CA SER A 156 -0.43 6.38 6.95
C SER A 156 0.98 5.82 6.75
N GLU A 157 1.80 6.52 5.98
CA GLU A 157 3.21 6.18 5.72
C GLU A 157 4.02 6.26 7.01
N LYS A 158 3.98 7.40 7.72
CA LYS A 158 4.70 7.55 9.01
C LYS A 158 4.31 6.48 10.02
N GLU A 159 3.02 6.19 10.12
CA GLU A 159 2.53 5.15 11.03
C GLU A 159 3.04 3.76 10.62
N LEU A 160 3.00 3.43 9.32
CA LEU A 160 3.51 2.16 8.83
C LEU A 160 5.03 2.06 9.04
N GLU A 161 5.78 3.10 8.71
CA GLU A 161 7.23 3.16 8.86
C GLU A 161 7.67 2.84 10.29
N SER A 162 6.98 3.41 11.29
CA SER A 162 7.24 3.08 12.70
C SER A 162 7.03 1.60 13.06
N GLN A 163 6.20 0.88 12.29
CA GLN A 163 5.86 -0.53 12.48
C GLN A 163 6.74 -1.47 11.63
N ILE A 164 7.47 -0.96 10.64
CA ILE A 164 8.28 -1.76 9.70
C ILE A 164 9.34 -2.59 10.43
N PRO A 165 10.18 -2.05 11.34
CA PRO A 165 11.25 -2.83 11.96
C PRO A 165 10.74 -4.09 12.68
N ALA A 166 9.74 -3.93 13.55
CA ALA A 166 9.13 -5.03 14.29
C ALA A 166 8.35 -6.01 13.40
N LEU A 167 7.83 -5.56 12.25
CA LEU A 167 7.22 -6.43 11.26
C LEU A 167 8.26 -7.28 10.54
N LEU A 168 9.35 -6.66 10.08
CA LEU A 168 10.43 -7.34 9.37
C LEU A 168 11.09 -8.39 10.27
N GLU A 169 11.39 -8.05 11.52
CA GLU A 169 11.98 -8.98 12.47
C GLU A 169 11.13 -10.24 12.66
N ARG A 170 9.82 -10.06 12.92
CA ARG A 170 8.88 -11.18 13.06
C ARG A 170 8.80 -12.04 11.80
N LYS A 171 8.84 -11.41 10.62
CA LYS A 171 8.79 -12.10 9.33
C LYS A 171 10.07 -12.86 9.04
N MET A 172 11.22 -12.24 9.28
CA MET A 172 12.53 -12.88 9.11
C MET A 172 12.66 -14.07 10.07
N LYS A 173 12.26 -13.93 11.33
CA LYS A 173 12.30 -15.03 12.30
C LYS A 173 11.45 -16.21 11.84
N LYS A 174 10.18 -15.96 11.49
CA LYS A 174 9.28 -17.01 10.98
C LYS A 174 9.83 -17.67 9.72
N TYR A 175 10.40 -16.87 8.82
CA TYR A 175 11.00 -17.36 7.60
C TYR A 175 12.16 -18.31 7.89
N ILE A 176 13.10 -17.89 8.74
CA ILE A 176 14.24 -18.71 9.16
C ILE A 176 13.76 -20.01 9.84
N GLU A 177 12.74 -19.97 10.70
CA GLU A 177 12.16 -21.15 11.33
C GLU A 177 11.55 -22.13 10.29
N GLU A 178 10.79 -21.64 9.32
CA GLU A 178 10.23 -22.46 8.24
C GLU A 178 11.32 -23.13 7.39
N CYS A 179 12.43 -22.43 7.18
CA CYS A 179 13.58 -22.92 6.44
C CYS A 179 14.29 -24.08 7.16
N PHE A 180 14.38 -24.03 8.50
CA PHE A 180 15.00 -25.10 9.28
C PHE A 180 14.07 -26.29 9.55
N ASN A 181 12.75 -26.07 9.60
CA ASN A 181 11.77 -27.12 9.90
C ASN A 181 11.30 -27.93 8.68
N ASN A 182 11.42 -27.38 7.46
CA ASN A 182 11.08 -28.08 6.21
C ASN A 182 12.31 -28.67 5.47
N GLY A 183 13.46 -28.75 6.16
CA GLY A 183 14.76 -29.18 5.62
C GLY A 183 15.13 -30.62 5.94
#